data_AF-A0A7C3SER4-F1
#
_entry.id   AF-A0A7C3SER4-F1
#
_cell.length_a   1.000
_cell.length_b   1.000
_cell.length_c   1.000
_cell.angle_alpha   90.00
_cell.angle_beta   90.00
_cell.angle_gamma   90.00
#
_symmetry.space_group_name_H-M   'P 1'
#
loop_
_entity.id
_entity.type
_entity.pdbx_description
1 polymer ?
#
loop_
_entity_poly.entity_id
_entity_poly.type
_entity_poly.pdbx_seq_one_letter_code
_entity_poly.pdbx_strand_id
1 'polypeptide(L)' 'MILGKGRVCIVKCGRDFGKVCMIVEPPNKKEFEVLVEGPGLKRCKKNLLHLWPLDLCVGSVKDIEKKVKV' A
#
# COMPACT_ATOMS: atom_id res chain seq x y z
N MET A 1 2.12 -14.86 -0.38
CA MET A 1 1.71 -13.44 -0.21
C MET A 1 1.43 -12.87 -1.58
N ILE A 2 0.18 -12.55 -1.91
CA ILE A 2 -0.21 -12.02 -3.22
C ILE A 2 -0.19 -10.48 -3.12
N LEU A 3 0.78 -9.85 -3.79
CA LEU A 3 0.90 -8.41 -3.91
C LEU A 3 0.28 -7.99 -5.25
N GLY A 4 -1.03 -7.77 -5.22
CA GLY A 4 -1.81 -7.34 -6.38
C GLY A 4 -2.23 -5.87 -6.28
N LYS A 5 -2.66 -5.31 -7.41
CA LYS A 5 -3.32 -4.01 -7.45
C LYS A 5 -4.52 -4.00 -6.48
N GLY A 6 -4.67 -2.93 -5.72
CA GLY A 6 -5.72 -2.74 -4.71
C GLY A 6 -5.43 -3.38 -3.36
N ARG A 7 -4.35 -4.16 -3.20
CA ARG A 7 -3.98 -4.73 -1.89
C ARG A 7 -3.63 -3.62 -0.91
N VAL A 8 -4.25 -3.64 0.27
CA VAL A 8 -3.96 -2.69 1.34
C VAL A 8 -2.73 -3.14 2.12
N CYS A 9 -1.86 -2.18 2.44
CA CYS A 9 -0.62 -2.37 3.19
C CYS A 9 -0.49 -1.27 4.25
N ILE A 10 0.25 -1.57 5.32
CA ILE A 10 0.73 -0.59 6.28
C ILE A 10 2.23 -0.38 6.04
N VAL A 11 2.68 0.87 6.01
CA VAL A 11 4.10 1.19 5.93
C VAL A 11 4.75 0.91 7.28
N LYS A 12 5.70 -0.02 7.33
CA LYS A 12 6.33 -0.48 8.58
C LYS A 12 7.70 0.16 8.86
N CYS A 13 8.20 1.06 8.02
CA CYS A 13 9.47 1.76 8.23
C CYS A 13 9.60 3.07 7.43
N GLY A 14 10.49 3.94 7.91
CA GLY A 14 10.80 5.24 7.30
C GLY A 14 9.83 6.37 7.69
N ARG A 15 9.87 7.49 6.95
CA ARG A 15 9.11 8.72 7.23
C ARG A 15 7.59 8.52 7.27
N ASP A 16 7.08 7.52 6.55
CA ASP A 16 5.65 7.25 6.44
C ASP A 16 5.21 6.07 7.33
N PHE A 17 6.01 5.71 8.34
CA PHE A 17 5.69 4.63 9.28
C PHE A 17 4.27 4.76 9.85
N GLY A 18 3.54 3.65 9.89
CA GLY A 18 2.18 3.56 10.39
C GLY A 18 1.09 3.98 9.40
N LYS A 19 1.44 4.64 8.28
CA LYS A 19 0.44 5.03 7.28
C LYS A 19 -0.10 3.84 6.52
N VAL A 20 -1.40 3.90 6.23
CA VAL A 20 -2.10 2.92 5.40
C VAL A 20 -2.01 3.34 3.94
N CYS A 21 -1.79 2.38 3.04
CA CYS A 21 -1.75 2.60 1.60
C CYS A 21 -2.29 1.39 0.83
N MET A 22 -2.67 1.58 -0.42
CA MET A 22 -2.97 0.52 -1.38
C MET A 22 -1.92 0.46 -2.48
N ILE A 23 -1.71 -0.73 -3.03
CA ILE A 23 -0.87 -0.92 -4.23
C ILE A 23 -1.65 -0.44 -5.45
N VAL A 24 -1.12 0.55 -6.16
CA VAL A 24 -1.68 1.05 -7.41
C VAL A 24 -1.16 0.24 -8.59
N GLU A 25 0.15 -0.02 -8.58
CA GLU A 25 0.83 -0.84 -9.59
C GLU A 25 1.66 -1.92 -8.89
N PRO A 26 1.42 -3.21 -9.22
CA PRO A 26 2.16 -4.32 -8.64
C PRO A 26 3.62 -4.32 -9.10
N PRO A 27 4.51 -5.02 -8.37
CA PRO A 27 5.91 -5.05 -8.72
C PRO A 27 6.14 -5.84 -10.01
N ASN A 28 7.00 -5.33 -10.89
CA ASN A 28 7.53 -6.14 -11.97
C ASN A 28 8.47 -7.22 -11.41
N LYS A 29 8.62 -8.35 -12.11
CA LYS A 29 9.38 -9.54 -11.65
C LYS A 29 10.83 -9.28 -11.19
N LYS A 30 11.41 -8.13 -11.54
CA LYS A 30 12.79 -7.73 -11.19
C LYS A 30 12.85 -6.54 -10.21
N GLU A 31 11.72 -5.93 -9.88
CA GLU A 31 11.66 -4.73 -9.04
C GLU A 31 11.07 -5.06 -7.66
N PHE A 32 11.74 -4.59 -6.61
CA PHE A 32 11.23 -4.64 -5.24
C PHE A 32 10.43 -3.40 -4.87
N GLU A 33 10.22 -2.48 -5.82
CA GLU A 33 9.44 -1.27 -5.62
C GLU A 33 8.03 -1.43 -6.20
N VAL A 34 7.06 -0.84 -5.51
CA VAL A 34 5.67 -0.77 -5.93
C VAL A 34 5.18 0.65 -5.84
N LEU A 35 4.26 1.01 -6.73
CA LEU A 35 3.57 2.29 -6.65
C LEU A 35 2.42 2.17 -5.68
N VAL A 36 2.40 3.01 -4.66
CA VAL A 36 1.39 3.02 -3.61
C VAL A 36 0.73 4.38 -3.47
N GLU A 37 -0.49 4.39 -2.95
CA GLU A 37 -1.26 5.59 -2.64
C GLU A 37 -2.14 5.33 -1.41
N GLY A 38 -2.41 6.33 -0.58
CA GLY A 38 -3.23 6.13 0.62
C GLY A 38 -3.77 7.43 1.21
N PRO A 39 -4.66 7.33 2.21
CA PRO A 39 -5.14 8.50 2.94
C PRO A 39 -3.96 9.16 3.67
N GLY A 40 -3.64 10.40 3.29
CA GLY A 40 -2.46 11.12 3.82
C GLY A 40 -1.10 10.62 3.28
N LEU A 41 -1.10 9.76 2.26
CA LEU A 41 0.10 9.33 1.55
C LEU A 41 -0.06 9.62 0.05
N LYS A 42 0.67 10.63 -0.44
CA LYS A 42 0.74 10.93 -1.88
C LYS A 42 1.25 9.71 -2.65
N ARG A 43 0.78 9.57 -3.89
CA ARG A 43 1.21 8.51 -4.81
C ARG A 43 2.74 8.52 -4.95
N CYS A 44 3.40 7.45 -4.52
CA CYS A 44 4.85 7.35 -4.52
C CYS A 44 5.31 5.89 -4.63
N LYS A 45 6.59 5.68 -4.98
CA LYS A 45 7.20 4.36 -4.97
C LYS A 45 7.64 3.98 -3.55
N LYS A 46 7.40 2.73 -3.17
CA LYS A 46 7.88 2.15 -1.91
C LYS A 46 8.45 0.76 -2.14
N ASN A 47 9.50 0.45 -1.39
CA ASN A 47 10.04 -0.90 -1.35
C ASN A 47 9.03 -1.84 -0.66
N LEU A 48 8.77 -3.00 -1.27
CA LEU A 48 7.92 -4.06 -0.75
C LEU A 48 8.33 -4.51 0.65
N LEU A 49 9.63 -4.53 0.92
CA LEU A 49 10.18 -4.88 2.23
C LEU A 49 9.80 -3.89 3.32
N HIS A 50 9.30 -2.69 2.97
CA HIS A 50 8.80 -1.69 3.91
C HIS A 50 7.29 -1.71 4.08
N LEU A 51 6.61 -2.66 3.43
CA LEU A 51 5.16 -2.79 3.49
C LEU A 51 4.78 -4.04 4.29
N TRP A 52 3.70 -3.91 5.05
CA TRP A 52 3.01 -5.01 5.72
C TRP A 52 1.64 -5.19 5.06
N PRO A 53 1.41 -6.23 4.26
CA PRO A 53 0.12 -6.43 3.58
C PRO A 53 -0.95 -6.80 4.61
N LEU A 54 -2.14 -6.25 4.44
CA LEU A 54 -3.33 -6.65 5.17
C LEU A 54 -4.16 -7.59 4.31
N ASP A 55 -5.01 -8.42 4.93
CA ASP A 55 -5.92 -9.28 4.17
C ASP A 55 -7.16 -8.54 3.64
N LEU A 56 -6.90 -7.45 2.93
CA LEU A 56 -7.90 -6.53 2.42
C LEU A 56 -7.51 -6.00 1.04
N CYS A 57 -8.49 -5.97 0.14
CA CYS A 57 -8.37 -5.30 -1.15
C CYS A 57 -9.43 -4.21 -1.30
N VAL A 58 -9.03 -3.12 -1.95
CA VAL A 58 -9.84 -1.93 -2.21
C VAL A 58 -9.73 -1.51 -3.67
N GLY A 59 -10.76 -0.84 -4.18
CA GLY A 59 -10.74 -0.25 -5.52
C GLY A 59 -10.16 1.16 -5.55
N SER A 60 -10.27 1.88 -4.44
CA SER A 60 -9.83 3.28 -4.32
C SER A 60 -9.38 3.63 -2.91
N VAL A 61 -8.65 4.75 -2.79
CA VAL A 61 -8.20 5.30 -1.50
C VAL A 61 -9.39 5.60 -0.57
N LYS A 62 -10.52 6.05 -1.11
CA LYS A 62 -11.75 6.32 -0.33
C LYS A 62 -12.31 5.07 0.35
N ASP A 63 -12.10 3.89 -0.23
CA ASP A 63 -12.55 2.64 0.36
C ASP A 63 -11.67 2.21 1.55
N ILE A 64 -10.42 2.69 1.60
CA ILE A 64 -9.53 2.48 2.75
C ILE A 64 -10.13 3.16 3.97
N GLU A 65 -10.52 4.43 3.85
CA GLU A 65 -11.10 5.21 4.96
C GLU A 65 -12.41 4.61 5.50
N LYS A 66 -13.17 3.89 4.66
CA LYS A 66 -14.42 3.23 5.07
C LYS A 66 -14.18 1.89 5.77
N LYS A 67 -13.16 1.13 5.35
CA LYS A 67 -12.92 -0.25 5.80
C LYS A 67 -11.86 -0.35 6.88
N VAL A 68 -10.92 0.58 6.90
CA VAL A 68 -9.91 0.72 7.94
C VAL A 68 -10.30 1.95 8.73
N LYS A 69 -10.72 1.78 10.00
CA LYS A 69 -10.85 2.90 10.93
C LYS A 69 -9.43 3.38 11.23
N VAL A 70 -8.91 4.29 10.39
CA VAL A 70 -7.62 4.95 10.60
C VAL A 70 -7.81 6.09 11.60
#